data_AF-A0A357Z892-F1
#
_entry.id   AF-A0A357Z892-F1
#
_cell.length_a   1.000
_cell.length_b   1.000
_cell.length_c   1.000
_cell.angle_alpha   90.00
_cell.angle_beta   90.00
_cell.angle_gamma   90.00
#
_symmetry.space_group_name_H-M   'P 1'
#
loop_
_entity.id
_entity.type
_entity.pdbx_description
1 polymer ?
#
loop_
_entity_poly.entity_id
_entity_poly.type
_entity_poly.pdbx_seq_one_letter_code
_entity_poly.pdbx_strand_id
1 'polypeptide(L)'
;MKKILFSLVILAFAGNISAQTDANVKKPSIALKVSAFDFTTARAIQVNTLGAVLNNKSWEKLSNSTKSIGVQYFKGVTPKIDFMVNLDFASLSYPFYVSSLIRNTRGTASGATTEDFYVAADAGLNFKMLSDDHKVVPYLSASIGVGKFRSSYMAYAPVGAGIQIKANHGSFINILSTFRAEMSSLTKTHFNHGVSYSMPLKLKEKKPVVLPPPPPPADTDNDGVIDANDKCPTVAGLAKYAGCPIPDTDKDGVNDEQDKCPT
;
A
#
# COMPACT_ATOMS: atom_id res chain seq x y z
N MET A 1 -15.35 25.15 10.68
CA MET A 1 -15.44 23.67 10.64
C MET A 1 -15.04 23.13 9.25
N LYS A 2 -13.78 23.27 8.81
CA LYS A 2 -13.34 22.87 7.46
C LYS A 2 -11.94 22.23 7.40
N LYS A 3 -11.34 21.89 8.55
CA LYS A 3 -9.97 21.33 8.62
C LYS A 3 -9.87 19.86 9.05
N ILE A 4 -10.99 19.19 9.31
CA ILE A 4 -11.00 17.82 9.87
C ILE A 4 -11.29 16.75 8.79
N LEU A 5 -11.79 17.13 7.61
CA LEU A 5 -12.15 16.16 6.57
C LEU A 5 -10.97 15.63 5.74
N PHE A 6 -9.78 16.24 5.84
CA PHE A 6 -8.61 15.84 5.05
C PHE A 6 -7.75 14.74 5.71
N SER A 7 -7.93 14.48 7.02
CA SER A 7 -7.18 13.44 7.73
C SER A 7 -7.82 12.05 7.67
N LEU A 8 -9.10 11.95 7.29
CA LEU A 8 -9.81 10.66 7.27
C LEU A 8 -9.54 9.81 6.03
N VAL A 9 -9.02 10.39 4.94
CA VAL A 9 -8.71 9.64 3.71
C VAL A 9 -7.31 9.00 3.78
N ILE A 10 -6.41 9.51 4.63
CA ILE A 10 -5.05 8.95 4.80
C ILE A 10 -5.05 7.78 5.80
N LEU A 11 -6.02 7.71 6.73
CA LEU A 11 -6.05 6.69 7.79
C LEU A 11 -6.85 5.42 7.44
N ALA A 12 -7.63 5.41 6.36
CA ALA A 12 -8.45 4.26 5.98
C ALA A 12 -7.72 3.18 5.17
N PHE A 13 -6.45 3.40 4.79
CA PHE A 13 -5.63 2.41 4.06
C PHE A 13 -4.51 1.77 4.89
N ALA A 14 -4.45 2.05 6.20
CA ALA A 14 -3.56 1.39 7.15
C ALA A 14 -4.22 0.17 7.83
N GLY A 15 -5.20 -0.45 7.17
CA GLY A 15 -5.76 -1.72 7.60
C GLY A 15 -4.75 -2.84 7.42
N ASN A 16 -4.32 -3.42 8.54
CA ASN A 16 -3.49 -4.62 8.65
C ASN A 16 -3.86 -5.68 7.61
N ILE A 17 -3.11 -5.77 6.52
CA ILE A 17 -3.10 -6.96 5.68
C ILE A 17 -2.23 -7.96 6.43
N SER A 18 -2.91 -8.83 7.19
CA SER A 18 -2.33 -10.01 7.79
C SER A 18 -1.51 -10.76 6.74
N ALA A 19 -0.28 -11.09 7.09
CA ALA A 19 0.65 -11.83 6.25
C ALA A 19 0.20 -13.30 6.15
N GLN A 20 -0.80 -13.58 5.33
CA GLN A 20 -0.89 -14.87 4.67
C GLN A 20 -0.01 -14.78 3.43
N THR A 21 1.15 -15.43 3.48
CA THR A 21 1.99 -15.67 2.30
C THR A 21 1.29 -16.69 1.42
N ASP A 22 0.25 -16.25 0.72
CA ASP A 22 -0.26 -16.95 -0.45
C ASP A 22 0.87 -16.96 -1.47
N ALA A 23 1.29 -18.16 -1.88
CA ALA A 23 2.43 -18.39 -2.78
C ALA A 23 2.32 -17.70 -4.16
N ASN A 24 1.19 -17.01 -4.43
CA ASN A 24 0.86 -16.41 -5.71
C ASN A 24 0.53 -14.91 -5.64
N VAL A 25 0.80 -14.24 -4.51
CA VAL A 25 0.62 -12.78 -4.39
C VAL A 25 1.87 -12.05 -4.90
N LYS A 26 1.67 -10.99 -5.69
CA LYS A 26 2.76 -10.20 -6.27
C LYS A 26 3.65 -9.61 -5.17
N LYS A 27 4.95 -9.87 -5.24
CA LYS A 27 5.94 -9.27 -4.34
C LYS A 27 5.99 -7.74 -4.53
N PRO A 28 6.29 -6.98 -3.45
CA PRO A 28 6.55 -5.55 -3.56
C PRO A 28 7.56 -5.27 -4.67
N SER A 29 7.21 -4.39 -5.61
CA SER A 29 7.99 -4.13 -6.82
C SER A 29 8.04 -2.63 -7.10
N ILE A 30 9.15 -2.15 -7.65
CA ILE A 30 9.29 -0.78 -8.17
C ILE A 30 9.40 -0.84 -9.68
N ALA A 31 8.77 0.11 -10.36
CA ALA A 31 8.86 0.25 -11.80
C ALA A 31 9.32 1.63 -12.22
N LEU A 32 10.15 1.67 -13.25
CA LEU A 32 10.42 2.90 -13.99
C LEU A 32 9.41 3.01 -15.13
N LYS A 33 8.80 4.18 -15.28
CA LYS A 33 7.72 4.45 -16.23
C LYS A 33 8.12 5.58 -17.15
N VAL A 34 7.78 5.41 -18.42
CA VAL A 34 7.71 6.49 -19.41
C VAL A 34 6.28 6.60 -19.89
N SER A 35 5.78 7.82 -20.02
CA SER A 35 4.39 8.06 -20.43
C SER A 35 4.24 9.26 -21.36
N ALA A 36 3.09 9.31 -22.00
CA ALA A 36 2.65 10.44 -22.79
C ALA A 36 1.25 10.88 -22.34
N PHE A 37 1.11 12.17 -22.04
CA PHE A 37 -0.17 12.80 -21.76
C PHE A 37 -0.78 13.34 -23.06
N ASP A 38 -2.00 12.89 -23.33
CA ASP A 38 -2.77 13.27 -24.50
C ASP A 38 -4.01 14.06 -24.03
N PHE A 39 -3.90 15.38 -24.18
CA PHE A 39 -4.96 16.33 -23.85
C PHE A 39 -5.91 16.54 -25.06
N THR A 40 -5.40 16.40 -26.28
CA THR A 40 -6.14 16.74 -27.50
C THR A 40 -7.20 15.70 -27.81
N THR A 41 -6.88 14.41 -27.74
CA THR A 41 -7.84 13.32 -27.97
C THR A 41 -8.93 13.34 -26.92
N ALA A 42 -8.57 13.55 -25.65
CA ALA A 42 -9.55 13.67 -24.57
C ALA A 42 -10.54 14.82 -24.83
N ARG A 43 -10.04 15.98 -25.27
CA ARG A 43 -10.89 17.11 -25.65
C ARG A 43 -11.73 16.82 -26.90
N ALA A 44 -11.16 16.17 -27.91
CA ALA A 44 -11.85 15.82 -29.15
C ALA A 44 -13.03 14.88 -28.89
N ILE A 45 -12.88 13.92 -27.98
CA ILE A 45 -13.95 13.01 -27.55
C ILE A 45 -15.04 13.76 -26.78
N GLN A 46 -14.68 14.76 -25.96
CA GLN A 46 -15.67 15.56 -25.22
C GLN A 46 -16.49 16.49 -26.12
N VAL A 47 -15.89 17.03 -27.20
CA VAL A 47 -16.61 17.90 -28.16
C VAL A 47 -17.45 17.08 -29.12
N ASN A 48 -16.96 15.90 -29.51
CA ASN A 48 -17.60 15.03 -30.49
C ASN A 48 -18.09 13.74 -29.80
N THR A 49 -18.02 12.61 -30.50
CA THR A 49 -18.20 11.26 -29.95
C THR A 49 -16.94 10.44 -30.17
N LEU A 50 -16.74 9.38 -29.38
CA LEU A 50 -15.62 8.47 -29.58
C LEU A 50 -15.60 7.89 -31.01
N GLY A 51 -16.77 7.50 -31.54
CA GLY A 51 -16.90 7.01 -32.90
C GLY A 51 -16.47 8.04 -33.95
N ALA A 52 -16.82 9.31 -33.78
CA ALA A 52 -16.40 10.38 -34.68
C ALA A 52 -14.88 10.59 -34.65
N VAL A 53 -14.25 10.55 -33.46
CA VAL A 53 -12.79 10.70 -33.33
C VAL A 53 -12.05 9.54 -34.00
N LEU A 54 -12.55 8.31 -33.83
CA LEU A 54 -11.98 7.11 -34.45
C LEU A 54 -12.15 7.12 -35.98
N ASN A 55 -13.34 7.48 -36.48
CA ASN A 55 -13.61 7.52 -37.91
C ASN A 55 -12.79 8.61 -38.62
N ASN A 56 -12.69 9.79 -38.01
CA ASN A 56 -12.01 10.94 -38.59
C ASN A 56 -10.51 10.98 -38.31
N LYS A 57 -9.99 9.98 -37.58
CA LYS A 57 -8.58 9.88 -37.16
C LYS A 57 -8.07 11.15 -36.45
N SER A 58 -8.94 11.81 -35.69
CA SER A 58 -8.62 13.07 -34.99
C SER A 58 -7.94 12.85 -33.63
N TRP A 59 -7.38 11.67 -33.41
CA TRP A 59 -6.56 11.37 -32.24
C TRP A 59 -5.18 12.03 -32.35
N GLU A 60 -4.61 12.37 -31.20
CA GLU A 60 -3.30 12.99 -31.10
C GLU A 60 -2.21 12.00 -31.52
N LYS A 61 -1.23 12.49 -32.30
CA LYS A 61 -0.03 11.71 -32.58
C LYS A 61 0.83 11.69 -31.32
N LEU A 62 1.38 10.53 -31.00
CA LEU A 62 2.27 10.38 -29.85
C LEU A 62 3.44 11.37 -29.87
N SER A 63 3.92 11.80 -31.04
CA SER A 63 4.98 12.84 -31.16
C SER A 63 4.61 14.18 -30.52
N ASN A 64 3.33 14.54 -30.55
CA ASN A 64 2.83 15.84 -30.09
C ASN A 64 2.42 15.80 -28.62
N SER A 65 2.27 14.59 -28.06
CA SER A 65 1.87 14.39 -26.68
C SER A 65 2.97 14.77 -25.71
N THR A 66 2.58 15.36 -24.59
CA THR A 66 3.49 15.74 -23.53
C THR A 66 4.14 14.49 -22.94
N LYS A 67 5.48 14.45 -22.90
CA LYS A 67 6.22 13.31 -22.34
C LYS A 67 6.35 13.44 -20.83
N SER A 68 6.26 12.32 -20.14
CA SER A 68 6.49 12.22 -18.71
C SER A 68 7.35 11.02 -18.36
N ILE A 69 8.11 11.16 -17.29
CA ILE A 69 8.85 10.07 -16.64
C ILE A 69 8.23 9.84 -15.27
N GLY A 70 8.30 8.62 -14.76
CA GLY A 70 7.71 8.32 -13.49
C GLY A 70 8.27 7.08 -12.81
N VAL A 71 7.90 6.94 -11.55
CA VAL A 71 8.17 5.76 -10.73
C VAL A 71 6.82 5.20 -10.29
N GLN A 72 6.69 3.88 -10.36
CA GLN A 72 5.53 3.18 -9.84
C GLN A 72 5.94 2.20 -8.76
N TYR A 73 5.07 2.01 -7.78
CA TYR A 73 5.20 0.97 -6.77
C TYR A 73 4.00 0.02 -6.89
N PHE A 74 4.26 -1.27 -6.87
CA PHE A 74 3.25 -2.32 -6.89
C PHE A 74 3.39 -3.20 -5.65
N LYS A 75 2.26 -3.57 -5.05
CA LYS A 75 2.19 -4.57 -3.98
C LYS A 75 0.95 -5.44 -4.20
N GLY A 76 1.12 -6.75 -4.32
CA GLY A 76 -0.01 -7.66 -4.38
C GLY A 76 -0.83 -7.59 -3.08
N VAL A 77 -2.14 -7.45 -3.21
CA VAL A 77 -3.11 -7.57 -2.11
C VAL A 77 -3.70 -8.98 -2.13
N THR A 78 -4.05 -9.46 -3.32
CA THR A 78 -4.48 -10.84 -3.59
C THR A 78 -3.85 -11.32 -4.90
N PRO A 79 -3.97 -12.60 -5.29
CA PRO A 79 -3.44 -13.07 -6.58
C PRO A 79 -3.98 -12.31 -7.79
N LYS A 80 -5.17 -11.68 -7.68
CA LYS A 80 -5.84 -10.93 -8.75
C LYS A 80 -5.97 -9.43 -8.48
N ILE A 81 -5.51 -8.92 -7.34
CA ILE A 81 -5.61 -7.51 -6.99
C ILE A 81 -4.25 -7.01 -6.54
N ASP A 82 -3.74 -5.98 -7.21
CA ASP A 82 -2.52 -5.29 -6.82
C ASP A 82 -2.82 -3.86 -6.41
N PHE A 83 -2.22 -3.40 -5.33
CA PHE A 83 -2.13 -1.98 -4.99
C PHE A 83 -1.04 -1.32 -5.84
N MET A 84 -1.33 -0.14 -6.37
CA MET A 84 -0.43 0.64 -7.21
C MET A 84 -0.32 2.08 -6.70
N VAL A 85 0.90 2.60 -6.65
CA VAL A 85 1.20 4.03 -6.47
C VAL A 85 2.01 4.49 -7.66
N ASN A 86 1.65 5.64 -8.24
CA ASN A 86 2.32 6.27 -9.35
C ASN A 86 2.80 7.66 -8.94
N LEU A 87 3.99 8.01 -9.41
CA LEU A 87 4.56 9.35 -9.34
C LEU A 87 5.08 9.73 -10.72
N ASP A 88 4.44 10.70 -11.36
CA ASP A 88 4.74 11.19 -12.70
C ASP A 88 5.32 12.61 -12.65
N PHE A 89 6.31 12.86 -13.50
CA PHE A 89 7.00 14.14 -13.66
C PHE A 89 7.02 14.53 -15.14
N ALA A 90 6.72 15.79 -15.46
CA ALA A 90 6.70 16.29 -16.83
C ALA A 90 7.06 17.79 -16.88
N SER A 91 7.63 18.24 -17.99
CA SER A 91 7.66 19.66 -18.37
C SER A 91 6.56 19.88 -19.39
N LEU A 92 5.60 20.76 -19.09
CA LEU A 92 4.46 20.96 -19.97
C LEU A 92 3.82 22.33 -19.80
N SER A 93 3.04 22.74 -20.80
CA SER A 93 2.18 23.93 -20.72
C SER A 93 0.75 23.49 -20.37
N TYR A 94 0.35 23.58 -19.09
CA TYR A 94 -0.90 22.95 -18.64
C TYR A 94 -2.12 23.74 -19.17
N PRO A 95 -3.07 23.09 -19.87
CA PRO A 95 -4.19 23.79 -20.50
C PRO A 95 -5.33 24.08 -19.52
N PHE A 96 -5.25 25.08 -18.64
CA PHE A 96 -6.35 25.43 -17.74
C PHE A 96 -7.63 25.92 -18.45
N TYR A 97 -8.81 25.69 -17.86
CA TYR A 97 -10.07 26.29 -18.37
C TYR A 97 -10.03 27.82 -18.26
N VAL A 98 -10.68 28.51 -19.20
CA VAL A 98 -10.90 29.96 -19.16
C VAL A 98 -11.59 30.41 -17.85
N SER A 99 -12.49 29.58 -17.32
CA SER A 99 -13.23 29.79 -16.07
C SER A 99 -12.39 29.63 -14.79
N SER A 100 -11.16 29.09 -14.89
CA SER A 100 -10.29 28.88 -13.73
C SER A 100 -9.64 30.16 -13.20
N LEU A 101 -9.78 31.28 -13.92
CA LEU A 101 -9.19 32.59 -13.61
C LEU A 101 -7.67 32.59 -13.36
N ILE A 102 -6.97 31.52 -13.75
CA ILE A 102 -5.51 31.47 -13.76
C ILE A 102 -5.03 32.40 -14.87
N ARG A 103 -4.49 33.55 -14.45
CA ARG A 103 -3.97 34.57 -15.36
C ARG A 103 -2.67 34.07 -15.98
N ASN A 104 -2.59 34.12 -17.30
CA ASN A 104 -1.30 33.95 -17.98
C ASN A 104 -0.43 35.21 -17.79
N THR A 105 0.83 35.16 -18.21
CA THR A 105 1.76 36.30 -18.19
C THR A 105 1.31 37.52 -19.01
N ARG A 106 0.20 37.42 -19.76
CA ARG A 106 -0.42 38.51 -20.54
C ARG A 106 -1.77 38.97 -19.98
N GLY A 107 -2.16 38.54 -18.78
CA GLY A 107 -3.38 39.00 -18.11
C GLY A 107 -4.70 38.47 -18.66
N THR A 108 -4.69 37.51 -19.58
CA THR A 108 -5.93 36.83 -20.04
C THR A 108 -6.19 35.57 -19.22
N ALA A 109 -7.46 35.30 -18.94
CA ALA A 109 -7.89 34.07 -18.27
C ALA A 109 -7.91 32.91 -19.29
N SER A 110 -6.78 32.21 -19.48
CA SER A 110 -6.73 30.90 -20.14
C SER A 110 -5.29 30.40 -20.29
N GLY A 111 -5.04 29.17 -19.83
CA GLY A 111 -3.86 28.36 -20.15
C GLY A 111 -2.51 28.85 -19.59
N ALA A 112 -1.65 27.91 -19.18
CA ALA A 112 -0.23 28.24 -19.12
C ALA A 112 0.25 28.49 -20.56
N THR A 113 0.98 29.58 -20.77
CA THR A 113 1.64 29.92 -22.06
C THR A 113 3.12 29.57 -22.05
N THR A 114 3.60 29.06 -20.91
CA THR A 114 5.00 28.76 -20.62
C THR A 114 5.05 27.37 -20.01
N GLU A 115 5.96 26.55 -20.51
CA GLU A 115 6.24 25.25 -19.90
C GLU A 115 6.71 25.43 -18.46
N ASP A 116 6.27 24.52 -17.60
CA ASP A 116 6.70 24.45 -16.21
C ASP A 116 6.67 23.00 -15.74
N PHE A 117 7.26 22.77 -14.57
CA PHE A 117 7.32 21.46 -13.98
C PHE A 117 5.95 21.04 -13.42
N TYR A 118 5.47 19.90 -13.90
CA TYR A 118 4.28 19.22 -13.45
C TYR A 118 4.65 17.96 -12.68
N VAL A 119 4.07 17.80 -11.50
CA VAL A 119 4.21 16.60 -10.66
C VAL A 119 2.83 16.03 -10.38
N ALA A 120 2.67 14.72 -10.56
CA ALA A 120 1.42 14.02 -10.32
C ALA A 120 1.66 12.76 -9.48
N ALA A 121 0.84 12.54 -8.47
CA ALA A 121 0.87 11.34 -7.65
C ALA A 121 -0.53 10.72 -7.60
N ASP A 122 -0.65 9.42 -7.85
CA ASP A 122 -1.91 8.69 -7.72
C ASP A 122 -1.72 7.33 -7.05
N ALA A 123 -2.74 6.88 -6.34
CA ALA A 123 -2.78 5.58 -5.68
C ALA A 123 -4.11 4.89 -5.97
N GLY A 124 -4.07 3.57 -6.13
CA GLY A 124 -5.24 2.81 -6.49
C GLY A 124 -5.02 1.31 -6.58
N LEU A 125 -5.95 0.65 -7.24
CA LEU A 125 -5.99 -0.80 -7.38
C LEU A 125 -5.98 -1.21 -8.85
N ASN A 126 -5.26 -2.29 -9.12
CA ASN A 126 -5.28 -3.01 -10.38
C ASN A 126 -6.03 -4.33 -10.19
N PHE A 127 -7.09 -4.50 -10.95
CA PHE A 127 -7.92 -5.70 -10.99
C PHE A 127 -7.46 -6.57 -12.17
N LYS A 128 -6.69 -7.60 -11.86
CA LYS A 128 -6.11 -8.52 -12.85
C LYS A 128 -7.13 -9.60 -13.22
N MET A 129 -7.28 -9.84 -14.52
CA MET A 129 -8.15 -10.90 -15.03
C MET A 129 -7.56 -12.30 -14.78
N LEU A 130 -6.23 -12.38 -14.81
CA LEU A 130 -5.42 -13.58 -14.58
C LEU A 130 -4.43 -13.35 -13.43
N SER A 131 -3.89 -14.43 -12.87
CA SER A 131 -2.79 -14.36 -11.89
C SER A 131 -1.42 -14.17 -12.57
N ASP A 132 -0.41 -13.77 -11.79
CA ASP A 132 0.94 -13.41 -12.28
C ASP A 132 1.79 -14.62 -12.73
N ASP A 133 1.26 -15.83 -12.63
CA ASP A 133 1.81 -17.05 -13.22
C ASP A 133 1.75 -17.02 -14.76
N HIS A 134 0.75 -16.35 -15.33
CA HIS A 134 0.55 -16.24 -16.78
C HIS A 134 1.53 -15.27 -17.44
N LYS A 135 1.88 -15.55 -18.71
CA LYS A 135 2.80 -14.72 -19.50
C LYS A 135 2.27 -13.31 -19.78
N VAL A 136 0.96 -13.21 -20.01
CA VAL A 136 0.27 -11.96 -20.32
C VAL A 136 -0.97 -11.88 -19.45
N VAL A 137 -1.10 -10.80 -18.70
CA VAL A 137 -2.16 -10.58 -17.73
C VAL A 137 -2.84 -9.25 -18.04
N PRO A 138 -4.04 -9.27 -18.64
CA PRO A 138 -4.86 -8.07 -18.76
C PRO A 138 -5.36 -7.63 -17.38
N TYR A 139 -5.44 -6.32 -17.17
CA TYR A 139 -5.96 -5.75 -15.93
C TYR A 139 -6.69 -4.43 -16.16
N LEU A 140 -7.63 -4.12 -15.27
CA LEU A 140 -8.26 -2.81 -15.16
C LEU A 140 -7.62 -2.05 -13.99
N SER A 141 -7.54 -0.73 -14.10
CA SER A 141 -6.95 0.13 -13.08
C SER A 141 -7.92 1.24 -12.70
N ALA A 142 -8.07 1.47 -11.41
CA ALA A 142 -8.83 2.60 -10.87
C ALA A 142 -8.04 3.22 -9.71
N SER A 143 -7.83 4.52 -9.77
CA SER A 143 -6.99 5.27 -8.83
C SER A 143 -7.59 6.62 -8.51
N ILE A 144 -7.04 7.27 -7.49
CA ILE A 144 -7.25 8.69 -7.17
C ILE A 144 -5.90 9.38 -7.09
N GLY A 145 -5.85 10.64 -7.52
CA GLY A 145 -4.58 11.35 -7.62
C GLY A 145 -4.66 12.84 -7.41
N VAL A 146 -3.48 13.39 -7.15
CA VAL A 146 -3.23 14.81 -6.97
C VAL A 146 -2.10 15.25 -7.91
N GLY A 147 -2.28 16.39 -8.54
CA GLY A 147 -1.31 17.03 -9.41
C GLY A 147 -0.93 18.40 -8.87
N LYS A 148 0.30 18.82 -9.18
CA LYS A 148 0.78 20.17 -8.91
C LYS A 148 1.38 20.73 -10.20
N PHE A 149 0.92 21.92 -10.56
CA PHE A 149 1.50 22.75 -11.60
C PHE A 149 1.70 24.15 -11.03
N ARG A 150 2.94 24.66 -10.99
CA ARG A 150 3.27 25.92 -10.30
C ARG A 150 2.75 25.94 -8.85
N SER A 151 1.92 26.91 -8.52
CA SER A 151 1.27 27.08 -7.21
C SER A 151 -0.13 26.45 -7.13
N SER A 152 -0.57 25.80 -8.21
CA SER A 152 -1.93 25.23 -8.33
C SER A 152 -1.92 23.74 -8.04
N TYR A 153 -2.82 23.31 -7.16
CA TYR A 153 -3.07 21.92 -6.81
C TYR A 153 -4.33 21.42 -7.51
N MET A 154 -4.30 20.15 -7.91
CA MET A 154 -5.27 19.56 -8.82
C MET A 154 -5.65 18.18 -8.29
N ALA A 155 -6.93 17.82 -8.38
CA ALA A 155 -7.40 16.47 -8.06
C ALA A 155 -7.95 15.79 -9.31
N TYR A 156 -7.65 14.51 -9.49
CA TYR A 156 -8.08 13.72 -10.64
C TYR A 156 -8.30 12.24 -10.27
N ALA A 157 -9.11 11.54 -11.06
CA ALA A 157 -9.36 10.11 -10.90
C ALA A 157 -8.95 9.36 -12.17
N PRO A 158 -7.82 8.63 -12.19
CA PRO A 158 -7.45 7.77 -13.29
C PRO A 158 -8.29 6.47 -13.31
N VAL A 159 -8.88 6.16 -14.46
CA VAL A 159 -9.48 4.86 -14.75
C VAL A 159 -8.96 4.36 -16.09
N GLY A 160 -8.64 3.08 -16.18
CA GLY A 160 -7.94 2.58 -17.37
C GLY A 160 -7.87 1.08 -17.47
N ALA A 161 -7.25 0.65 -18.56
CA ALA A 161 -6.97 -0.74 -18.85
C ALA A 161 -5.49 -0.88 -19.24
N GLY A 162 -4.91 -2.00 -18.85
CA GLY A 162 -3.52 -2.30 -19.13
C GLY A 162 -3.28 -3.78 -19.34
N ILE A 163 -2.08 -4.07 -19.80
CA ILE A 163 -1.55 -5.42 -19.99
C ILE A 163 -0.22 -5.49 -19.27
N GLN A 164 -0.08 -6.53 -18.45
CA GLN A 164 1.16 -6.87 -17.78
C GLN A 164 1.77 -8.09 -18.47
N ILE A 165 3.03 -7.98 -18.88
CA ILE A 165 3.78 -9.03 -19.57
C ILE A 165 4.88 -9.49 -18.62
N LYS A 166 4.86 -10.78 -18.30
CA LYS A 166 5.86 -11.42 -17.45
C LYS A 166 7.21 -11.47 -18.15
N ALA A 167 8.22 -10.95 -17.48
CA ALA A 167 9.61 -11.03 -17.88
C ALA A 167 10.39 -11.94 -16.91
N ASN A 168 11.72 -11.97 -17.05
CA ASN A 168 12.57 -12.88 -16.27
C ASN A 168 12.71 -12.42 -14.81
N HIS A 169 13.05 -13.35 -13.91
CA HIS A 169 13.33 -13.05 -12.50
C HIS A 169 12.19 -12.36 -11.72
N GLY A 170 10.93 -12.60 -12.10
CA GLY A 170 9.77 -12.00 -11.45
C GLY A 170 9.58 -10.51 -11.76
N SER A 171 10.21 -10.01 -12.84
CA SER A 171 9.96 -8.68 -13.39
C SER A 171 8.78 -8.69 -14.35
N PHE A 172 8.18 -7.51 -14.58
CA PHE A 172 7.08 -7.36 -15.55
C PHE A 172 7.21 -6.07 -16.35
N ILE A 173 6.85 -6.13 -17.63
CA ILE A 173 6.57 -4.95 -18.46
C ILE A 173 5.09 -4.65 -18.32
N ASN A 174 4.72 -3.42 -17.97
CA ASN A 174 3.34 -2.97 -17.89
C ASN A 174 3.06 -1.94 -18.96
N ILE A 175 1.99 -2.12 -19.71
CA ILE A 175 1.46 -1.13 -20.64
C ILE A 175 0.11 -0.71 -20.06
N LEU A 176 -0.05 0.57 -19.73
CA LEU A 176 -1.24 1.10 -19.07
C LEU A 176 -1.73 2.35 -19.79
N SER A 177 -3.00 2.32 -20.19
CA SER A 177 -3.70 3.49 -20.72
C SER A 177 -4.78 3.91 -19.73
N THR A 178 -4.68 5.14 -19.21
CA THR A 178 -5.64 5.68 -18.23
C THR A 178 -6.29 6.95 -18.75
N PHE A 179 -7.60 7.06 -18.61
CA PHE A 179 -8.35 8.30 -18.70
C PHE A 179 -8.38 8.97 -17.33
N ARG A 180 -7.87 10.20 -17.23
CA ARG A 180 -7.81 10.96 -15.97
C ARG A 180 -9.00 11.90 -15.90
N ALA A 181 -10.02 11.51 -15.16
CA ALA A 181 -11.22 12.32 -14.98
C ALA A 181 -10.96 13.53 -14.05
N GLU A 182 -11.66 14.63 -14.32
CA GLU A 182 -11.60 15.86 -13.55
C GLU A 182 -12.31 15.70 -12.19
N MET A 183 -11.63 15.99 -11.09
CA MET A 183 -12.25 16.07 -9.74
C MET A 183 -12.16 17.47 -9.12
N SER A 184 -11.43 18.39 -9.74
CA SER A 184 -11.30 19.79 -9.30
C SER A 184 -11.36 20.70 -10.52
N SER A 185 -11.88 21.92 -10.36
CA SER A 185 -12.09 22.89 -11.46
C SER A 185 -10.83 23.32 -12.22
N LEU A 186 -9.65 22.99 -11.69
CA LEU A 186 -8.35 23.25 -12.33
C LEU A 186 -7.88 22.08 -13.20
N THR A 187 -8.43 20.88 -13.00
CA THR A 187 -8.01 19.65 -13.67
C THR A 187 -8.60 19.56 -15.06
N LYS A 188 -7.76 19.32 -16.05
CA LYS A 188 -8.19 18.87 -17.37
C LYS A 188 -8.18 17.37 -17.49
N THR A 189 -9.25 16.87 -18.09
CA THR A 189 -9.32 15.51 -18.57
C THR A 189 -8.30 15.26 -19.66
N HIS A 190 -7.51 14.20 -19.50
CA HIS A 190 -6.52 13.77 -20.48
C HIS A 190 -6.30 12.27 -20.38
N PHE A 191 -5.78 11.67 -21.45
CA PHE A 191 -5.27 10.31 -21.38
C PHE A 191 -3.80 10.33 -20.93
N ASN A 192 -3.41 9.28 -20.22
CA ASN A 192 -2.03 8.99 -19.88
C ASN A 192 -1.72 7.56 -20.34
N HIS A 193 -0.91 7.46 -21.39
CA HIS A 193 -0.43 6.20 -21.94
C HIS A 193 1.00 5.96 -21.46
N GLY A 194 1.20 4.91 -20.67
CA GLY A 194 2.48 4.60 -20.06
C GLY A 194 2.97 3.19 -20.36
N VAL A 195 4.28 3.07 -20.50
CA VAL A 195 5.01 1.79 -20.46
C VAL A 195 5.93 1.82 -19.26
N SER A 196 5.92 0.77 -18.44
CA SER A 196 6.80 0.65 -17.29
C SER A 196 7.47 -0.71 -17.20
N TYR A 197 8.66 -0.74 -16.63
CA TYR A 197 9.39 -1.97 -16.32
C TYR A 197 9.54 -2.11 -14.82
N SER A 198 8.89 -3.13 -14.26
CA SER A 198 8.79 -3.41 -12.83
C SER A 198 9.74 -4.51 -12.40
N MET A 199 10.45 -4.28 -11.30
CA MET A 199 11.39 -5.20 -10.68
C MET A 199 10.98 -5.48 -9.23
N PRO A 200 11.02 -6.76 -8.78
CA PRO A 200 10.69 -7.09 -7.40
C PRO A 200 11.77 -6.57 -6.46
N LEU A 201 11.33 -5.93 -5.37
CA LEU A 201 12.22 -5.51 -4.30
C LEU A 201 12.64 -6.72 -3.47
N LYS A 202 13.95 -6.87 -3.28
CA LYS A 202 14.51 -7.79 -2.28
C LYS A 202 14.43 -7.13 -0.90
N LEU A 203 13.22 -6.97 -0.38
CA LEU A 203 13.05 -6.55 1.01
C LEU A 203 13.51 -7.72 1.89
N LYS A 204 14.50 -7.47 2.76
CA LYS A 204 14.81 -8.43 3.83
C LYS A 204 13.57 -8.51 4.69
N GLU A 205 12.86 -9.63 4.59
CA GLU A 205 11.78 -9.93 5.52
C GLU A 205 12.39 -9.85 6.93
N LYS A 206 11.93 -8.88 7.73
CA LYS A 206 12.21 -8.91 9.16
C LYS A 206 11.56 -10.19 9.65
N LYS A 207 12.36 -11.24 9.87
CA LYS A 207 11.90 -12.43 10.56
C LYS A 207 11.18 -11.94 11.82
N PRO A 208 9.94 -12.39 12.10
CA PRO A 208 9.30 -12.09 13.36
C PRO A 208 10.30 -12.43 14.46
N VAL A 209 10.56 -11.47 15.34
CA VAL A 209 11.37 -11.71 16.53
C VAL A 209 10.58 -12.73 17.33
N VAL A 210 10.98 -13.99 17.23
CA VAL A 210 10.49 -15.02 18.14
C VAL A 210 11.01 -14.59 19.50
N LEU A 211 10.14 -14.05 20.34
CA LEU A 211 10.49 -13.83 21.73
C LEU A 211 10.96 -15.19 22.28
N PRO A 212 12.09 -15.25 22.99
CA PRO A 212 12.50 -16.49 23.62
C PRO A 212 11.34 -16.99 24.48
N PRO A 213 11.11 -18.32 24.56
CA PRO A 213 10.12 -18.87 25.47
C PRO A 213 10.37 -18.30 26.87
N PRO A 214 9.31 -17.94 27.62
CA PRO A 214 9.49 -17.49 29.00
C PRO A 214 10.32 -18.53 29.76
N PRO A 215 11.25 -18.10 30.63
CA PRO A 215 12.01 -19.04 31.44
C PRO A 215 11.03 -19.97 32.19
N PRO A 216 11.37 -21.26 32.35
CA PRO A 216 10.57 -22.16 33.16
C PRO A 216 10.38 -21.55 34.56
N PRO A 217 9.21 -21.76 35.20
CA PRO A 217 9.00 -21.33 36.58
C PRO A 217 10.13 -21.88 37.46
N ALA A 218 10.63 -21.06 38.38
CA ALA A 218 11.60 -21.52 39.35
C ALA A 218 10.93 -22.49 40.33
N ASP A 219 11.67 -23.53 40.68
CA ASP A 219 11.39 -24.53 41.70
C ASP A 219 12.74 -24.75 42.41
N THR A 220 12.93 -24.00 43.50
CA THR A 220 14.23 -23.80 44.12
C THR A 220 14.69 -25.05 44.91
N ASP A 221 13.76 -25.83 45.45
CA ASP A 221 14.05 -27.05 46.21
C ASP A 221 13.72 -28.37 45.47
N ASN A 222 13.16 -28.28 44.27
CA ASN A 222 12.84 -29.39 43.36
C ASN A 222 11.84 -30.39 43.95
N ASP A 223 10.87 -29.91 44.74
CA ASP A 223 9.81 -30.75 45.31
C ASP A 223 8.60 -30.94 44.36
N GLY A 224 8.60 -30.24 43.21
CA GLY A 224 7.56 -30.28 42.20
C GLY A 224 6.47 -29.21 42.36
N VAL A 225 6.60 -28.31 43.34
CA VAL A 225 5.79 -27.11 43.51
C VAL A 225 6.62 -25.90 43.07
N ILE A 226 6.11 -25.12 42.12
CA ILE A 226 6.81 -23.91 41.67
C ILE A 226 6.90 -22.88 42.81
N ASP A 227 7.98 -22.11 42.90
CA ASP A 227 8.24 -21.11 43.96
C ASP A 227 7.07 -20.12 44.15
N ALA A 228 6.34 -19.83 43.08
CA ALA A 228 5.18 -18.94 43.13
C ALA A 228 3.98 -19.52 43.90
N ASN A 229 3.90 -20.84 44.01
CA ASN A 229 2.87 -21.61 44.70
C ASN A 229 3.40 -22.32 45.95
N ASP A 230 4.69 -22.21 46.21
CA ASP A 230 5.38 -22.82 47.35
C ASP A 230 5.46 -21.83 48.52
N LYS A 231 5.01 -22.27 49.71
CA LYS A 231 5.12 -21.53 50.97
C LYS A 231 6.50 -21.67 51.61
N CYS A 232 7.26 -22.71 51.25
CA CYS A 232 8.59 -23.01 51.75
C CYS A 232 9.59 -23.22 50.59
N PRO A 233 9.87 -22.23 49.72
CA PRO A 233 10.66 -22.39 48.48
C PRO A 233 12.09 -22.93 48.61
N THR A 234 12.60 -23.06 49.83
CA THR A 234 13.97 -23.54 50.09
C THR A 234 14.01 -24.89 50.80
N VAL A 235 12.85 -25.48 51.09
CA VAL A 235 12.74 -26.68 51.92
C VAL A 235 11.73 -27.63 51.31
N ALA A 236 12.23 -28.67 50.65
CA ALA A 236 11.39 -29.62 49.93
C ALA A 236 10.26 -30.17 50.81
N GLY A 237 9.03 -30.09 50.29
CA GLY A 237 7.84 -30.52 50.98
C GLY A 237 6.92 -31.34 50.10
N LEU A 238 5.65 -31.32 50.47
CA LEU A 238 4.60 -31.99 49.70
C LEU A 238 3.65 -30.94 49.14
N ALA A 239 3.17 -31.17 47.92
CA ALA A 239 2.14 -30.33 47.30
C ALA A 239 0.87 -30.18 48.18
N LYS A 240 0.54 -31.20 49.01
CA LYS A 240 -0.56 -31.14 49.99
C LYS A 240 -0.40 -30.00 51.00
N TYR A 241 0.84 -29.64 51.35
CA TYR A 241 1.18 -28.57 52.29
C TYR A 241 1.74 -27.32 51.58
N ALA A 242 1.45 -27.17 50.28
CA ALA A 242 1.94 -26.07 49.45
C ALA A 242 3.48 -25.96 49.48
N GLY A 243 4.16 -27.08 49.27
CA GLY A 243 5.62 -27.19 49.20
C GLY A 243 6.35 -27.14 50.55
N CYS A 244 5.61 -27.03 51.66
CA CYS A 244 6.20 -27.16 52.99
C CYS A 244 6.33 -28.61 53.46
N PRO A 245 7.28 -28.90 54.36
CA PRO A 245 7.34 -30.15 55.11
C PRO A 245 6.04 -30.44 55.85
N ILE A 246 5.84 -31.71 56.19
CA ILE A 246 4.70 -32.11 57.02
C ILE A 246 4.79 -31.38 58.37
N PRO A 247 3.71 -30.72 58.83
CA PRO A 247 3.69 -30.05 60.12
C PRO A 247 4.00 -31.03 61.26
N ASP A 248 4.93 -30.63 62.12
CA ASP A 248 5.31 -31.27 63.37
C ASP A 248 5.46 -30.11 64.37
N THR A 249 4.38 -29.84 65.12
CA THR A 249 4.23 -28.64 65.95
C THR A 249 5.16 -28.69 67.16
N ASP A 250 5.36 -29.87 67.74
CA ASP A 250 6.13 -30.08 68.98
C ASP A 250 7.58 -30.53 68.74
N LYS A 251 7.91 -30.87 67.48
CA LYS A 251 9.22 -31.30 66.99
C LYS A 251 9.70 -32.60 67.62
N ASP A 252 8.77 -33.49 67.99
CA ASP A 252 9.09 -34.80 68.54
C ASP A 252 9.44 -35.85 67.46
N GLY A 253 9.28 -35.49 66.18
CA GLY A 253 9.55 -36.33 65.03
C GLY A 253 8.33 -37.13 64.54
N VAL A 254 7.15 -36.92 65.13
CA VAL A 254 5.87 -37.44 64.68
C VAL A 254 5.08 -36.33 64.00
N ASN A 255 4.59 -36.58 62.79
CA ASN A 255 3.77 -35.60 62.07
C ASN A 255 2.46 -35.32 62.83
N ASP A 256 1.98 -34.08 62.82
CA ASP A 256 0.74 -33.67 63.50
C ASP A 256 -0.50 -34.52 63.12
N GLU A 257 -0.54 -35.07 61.90
CA GLU A 257 -1.64 -35.95 61.45
C GLU A 257 -1.59 -37.36 62.06
N GLN A 258 -0.43 -37.76 62.57
CA GLN A 258 -0.15 -39.08 63.16
C GLN A 258 0.14 -39.00 64.66
N ASP A 259 0.29 -37.78 65.18
CA ASP A 259 0.50 -37.52 66.59
C ASP A 259 -0.82 -37.61 67.38
N LYS A 260 -0.78 -38.38 68.47
CA LYS A 260 -1.91 -38.59 69.39
C LYS A 260 -1.89 -37.61 70.55
N CYS A 261 -0.79 -36.86 70.73
CA CYS A 261 -0.56 -35.95 71.83
C CYS A 261 0.00 -34.59 71.33
N PRO A 262 -0.70 -33.88 70.41
CA PRO A 262 -0.18 -32.63 69.85
C PRO A 262 -0.01 -31.57 70.94
N THR A 263 1.23 -31.14 71.20
CA THR A 263 1.52 -30.10 72.20
C THR A 263 2.45 -28.98 71.73
#